data_AF-A0A7X8CNX8-F1
#
_entry.id   AF-A0A7X8CNX8-F1
#
_cell.length_a   1.000
_cell.length_b   1.000
_cell.length_c   1.000
_cell.angle_alpha   90.00
_cell.angle_beta   90.00
_cell.angle_gamma   90.00
#
_symmetry.space_group_name_H-M   'P 1'
#
loop_
_entity.id
_entity.type
_entity.pdbx_description
1 polymer ?
#
loop_
_entity_poly.entity_id
_entity_poly.type
_entity_poly.pdbx_seq_one_letter_code
_entity_poly.pdbx_strand_id
1 'polypeptide(L)' 'FKKGHRIMVQVQNSWFPLVDRNPQKFMNIYKCSEDDFQKATHRIYHDAMNPSHVTLSILDVGNK' A
#
# COMPACT_ATOMS: atom_id res chain seq x y z
N PHE A 1 19.88 -4.71 5.34
CA PHE A 1 19.96 -5.43 4.04
C PHE A 1 21.42 -5.76 3.75
N LYS A 2 21.74 -7.02 3.44
CA LYS A 2 23.14 -7.47 3.23
C LYS A 2 23.57 -7.28 1.78
N LYS A 3 24.89 -7.37 1.52
CA LYS A 3 25.44 -7.38 0.15
C LYS A 3 24.71 -8.42 -0.70
N GLY A 4 24.24 -8.00 -1.88
CA GLY A 4 23.47 -8.84 -2.80
C GLY A 4 21.96 -8.85 -2.59
N HIS A 5 21.44 -8.33 -1.47
CA HIS A 5 19.99 -8.20 -1.24
C HIS A 5 19.44 -6.91 -1.85
N ARG A 6 18.14 -6.88 -2.12
CA ARG A 6 17.40 -5.69 -2.56
C ARG A 6 16.30 -5.34 -1.57
N ILE A 7 15.96 -4.05 -1.50
CA ILE A 7 14.73 -3.58 -0.86
C ILE A 7 13.66 -3.54 -1.95
N MET A 8 12.55 -4.23 -1.71
CA MET A 8 11.40 -4.25 -2.61
C MET A 8 10.18 -3.69 -1.87
N VAL A 9 9.43 -2.82 -2.54
CA VAL A 9 8.17 -2.28 -2.03
C VAL A 9 7.05 -2.79 -2.93
N GLN A 10 6.04 -3.41 -2.33
CA GLN A 10 4.81 -3.82 -3.00
C GLN A 10 3.65 -3.01 -2.42
N VAL A 11 2.82 -2.44 -3.29
CA VAL A 11 1.63 -1.67 -2.90
C VAL A 11 0.40 -2.42 -3.40
N GLN A 12 -0.56 -2.65 -2.50
CA GLN A 12 -1.81 -3.36 -2.78
C GLN A 12 -2.98 -2.60 -2.13
N ASN A 13 -4.18 -2.75 -2.68
CA ASN A 13 -5.40 -2.11 -2.14
C ASN A 13 -6.26 -3.07 -1.29
N SER A 14 -5.77 -4.25 -0.97
CA SER A 14 -6.51 -5.22 -0.16
C SER A 14 -5.55 -6.15 0.56
N TRP A 15 -5.94 -6.63 1.74
CA TRP A 15 -5.21 -7.67 2.47
C TRP A 15 -6.18 -8.74 2.99
N PHE A 16 -7.00 -9.28 2.09
CA PHE A 16 -7.94 -10.35 2.43
C PHE A 16 -7.19 -11.69 2.60
N PRO A 17 -7.53 -12.52 3.59
CA PRO A 17 -8.64 -12.40 4.54
C PRO A 17 -8.28 -11.73 5.88
N LEU A 18 -7.07 -11.17 6.03
CA LEU A 18 -6.68 -10.51 7.29
C LEU A 18 -7.49 -9.23 7.55
N VAL A 19 -7.76 -8.46 6.49
CA VAL A 19 -8.60 -7.26 6.52
C VAL A 19 -9.74 -7.43 5.52
N ASP A 20 -10.95 -7.01 5.91
CA ASP A 20 -12.12 -7.03 5.05
C ASP A 20 -11.87 -6.25 3.75
N ARG A 21 -12.44 -6.75 2.65
CA ARG A 21 -12.35 -6.07 1.35
C ARG A 21 -13.14 -4.77 1.42
N ASN A 22 -12.54 -3.67 1.00
CA ASN A 22 -13.27 -2.41 0.83
C ASN A 22 -14.19 -2.51 -0.40
N PRO A 23 -15.49 -2.19 -0.29
CA PRO A 23 -16.43 -2.20 -1.43
C PRO A 23 -16.10 -1.17 -2.51
N GLN A 24 -15.15 -0.27 -2.25
CA GLN A 24 -14.76 0.85 -3.11
C GLN A 24 -15.93 1.82 -3.36
N LYS A 25 -16.82 1.93 -2.37
CA LYS A 25 -17.99 2.79 -2.35
C LYS A 25 -18.02 3.49 -1.00
N PHE A 26 -18.29 4.79 -0.98
CA PHE A 26 -18.37 5.54 0.26
C PHE A 26 -19.65 5.18 1.02
N MET A 27 -19.52 4.34 2.05
CA MET A 27 -20.62 3.84 2.86
C MET A 27 -20.11 3.24 4.18
N ASN A 28 -21.02 2.86 5.08
CA ASN A 28 -20.67 2.04 6.23
C ASN A 28 -20.48 0.57 5.78
N ILE A 29 -19.24 0.07 5.82
CA ILE A 29 -18.88 -1.29 5.39
C ILE A 29 -19.64 -2.39 6.15
N TYR A 30 -20.01 -2.17 7.40
CA TYR A 30 -20.78 -3.15 8.19
C TYR A 30 -22.23 -3.32 7.73
N LYS A 31 -22.69 -2.46 6.80
CA LYS A 31 -24.00 -2.55 6.15
C LYS A 31 -23.88 -2.89 4.66
N CYS A 32 -22.69 -3.25 4.20
CA CYS A 32 -22.41 -3.60 2.81
C CYS A 32 -23.09 -4.91 2.42
N SER A 33 -23.75 -4.92 1.27
CA SER A 33 -24.22 -6.13 0.60
C SER A 33 -23.19 -6.61 -0.43
N GLU A 34 -23.39 -7.80 -1.01
CA GLU A 34 -22.52 -8.30 -2.09
C GLU A 34 -22.55 -7.39 -3.34
N ASP A 35 -23.71 -6.81 -3.64
CA ASP A 35 -23.92 -5.93 -4.80
C ASP A 35 -23.25 -4.54 -4.66
N ASP A 36 -22.85 -4.16 -3.44
CA ASP A 36 -22.16 -2.90 -3.20
C ASP A 36 -20.68 -2.93 -3.61
N PHE A 37 -20.10 -4.13 -3.78
CA PHE A 37 -18.71 -4.27 -4.20
C PHE A 37 -18.56 -3.94 -5.68
N GLN A 38 -17.80 -2.89 -5.96
CA GLN A 38 -17.47 -2.48 -7.33
C GLN A 38 -15.98 -2.52 -7.61
N LYS A 39 -15.63 -2.78 -8.87
CA LYS A 39 -14.24 -2.71 -9.32
C LYS A 39 -13.78 -1.26 -9.31
N ALA A 40 -12.66 -1.00 -8.66
CA ALA A 40 -11.97 0.28 -8.74
C ALA A 40 -10.66 0.15 -9.52
N THR A 41 -10.32 1.22 -10.26
CA THR A 41 -9.01 1.36 -10.89
C THR A 41 -8.19 2.32 -10.04
N HIS A 42 -7.15 1.80 -9.40
CA HIS A 42 -6.23 2.58 -8.59
C HIS A 42 -4.96 2.89 -9.36
N ARG A 43 -4.42 4.10 -9.19
CA ARG A 43 -3.14 4.52 -9.77
C ARG A 43 -2.25 5.07 -8.66
N ILE A 44 -1.01 4.58 -8.62
CA ILE A 44 0.01 5.14 -7.74
C ILE A 44 0.79 6.19 -8.53
N TYR A 45 0.71 7.44 -8.10
CA TYR A 45 1.55 8.51 -8.62
C TYR A 45 2.83 8.57 -7.79
N HIS A 46 3.98 8.56 -8.45
CA HIS A 46 5.31 8.56 -7.84
C HIS A 46 6.31 9.35 -8.70
N ASP A 47 5.82 10.40 -9.36
CA ASP A 47 6.59 11.31 -10.21
C ASP A 47 7.04 12.56 -9.43
N ALA A 48 7.75 13.48 -10.09
CA ALA A 48 8.29 14.69 -9.47
C ALA A 48 7.21 15.62 -8.88
N MET A 49 6.00 15.63 -9.46
CA MET A 49 4.88 16.44 -8.96
C MET A 49 4.10 15.73 -7.85
N ASN A 50 4.20 14.40 -7.77
CA ASN A 50 3.53 13.54 -6.80
C ASN A 50 4.53 12.58 -6.15
N PRO A 51 5.42 13.05 -5.26
CA PRO A 51 6.60 12.32 -4.82
C PRO A 51 6.30 11.30 -3.71
N SER A 52 5.39 10.36 -3.97
CA SER A 52 5.12 9.24 -3.05
C SER A 52 6.40 8.43 -2.79
N HIS A 53 6.76 8.24 -1.53
CA HIS A 53 7.97 7.51 -1.15
C HIS A 53 7.79 6.78 0.20
N VAL A 54 8.70 5.85 0.47
CA VAL A 54 8.84 5.22 1.80
C VAL A 54 10.07 5.80 2.47
N THR A 55 9.89 6.41 3.64
CA THR A 55 11.00 6.86 4.47
C THR A 55 11.53 5.70 5.29
N LEU A 56 12.83 5.42 5.15
CA LEU A 56 13.50 4.37 5.90
C LEU A 56 14.40 5.00 6.97
N SER A 57 14.25 4.56 8.22
CA SER A 57 15.22 4.87 9.27
C SER A 57 16.50 4.08 9.00
N ILE A 58 17.53 4.77 8.52
CA ILE A 58 18.85 4.18 8.30
C ILE A 58 19.63 4.29 9.61
N LEU A 59 20.11 3.14 10.10
CA LEU A 59 21.03 3.13 11.23
C LEU A 59 22.41 3.59 10.74
N ASP A 60 22.88 4.71 11.28
CA ASP A 60 24.28 5.09 11.14
C ASP A 60 25.12 4.14 12.00
N VAL A 61 26.09 3.49 11.37
CA VAL A 61 27.00 2.56 12.06
C VAL A 61 28.36 3.18 12.34
N GLY A 62 28.55 4.48 12.05
CA GLY A 62 29.84 5.16 12.20
C GLY A 62 30.90 4.59 11.25
N ASN A 63 32.01 5.31 11.07
CA ASN A 63 33.15 4.79 10.30
C ASN A 63 33.67 3.51 10.97
N LYS A 64 33.47 2.37 10.30
CA LYS A 64 34.31 1.20 10.50
C LYS A 64 35.68 1.43 9.87
#